data_AF-A0A844CT14-F1
#
_entry.id   AF-A0A844CT14-F1
#
_cell.length_a   1.000
_cell.length_b   1.000
_cell.length_c   1.000
_cell.angle_alpha   90.00
_cell.angle_beta   90.00
_cell.angle_gamma   90.00
#
_symmetry.space_group_name_H-M   'P 1'
#
loop_
_entity.id
_entity.type
_entity.pdbx_description
1 polymer ?
#
loop_
_entity_poly.entity_id
_entity_poly.type
_entity_poly.pdbx_seq_one_letter_code
_entity_poly.pdbx_strand_id
1 'polypeptide(L)'
;MGIRKLGHYSIRTGDLEASRRFYTEMLGLREGFRPPFKFPGIWLYDSNDESDFGVVHIIGIDANDPQGLKDYLGDKDEASLFGTGAVDHVAFLATGLEAMRARLLLRAMDFTERTVPSLGLYQVFIADPSGVTIEMNYPHAEAHALGLA
;
A
#
# COMPACT_ATOMS: atom_id res chain seq x y z
N MET A 1 17.04 -17.01 16.82
CA MET A 1 15.82 -16.19 16.65
C MET A 1 16.19 -15.01 15.77
N GLY A 2 15.45 -14.72 14.70
CA GLY A 2 15.84 -13.63 13.81
C GLY A 2 14.70 -13.16 12.93
N ILE A 3 14.58 -11.84 12.80
CA ILE A 3 13.75 -11.17 11.81
C ILE A 3 14.39 -11.38 10.44
N ARG A 4 13.61 -11.76 9.44
CA ARG A 4 14.10 -12.00 8.06
C ARG A 4 13.89 -10.82 7.12
N LYS A 5 12.67 -10.29 7.12
CA LYS A 5 12.20 -9.18 6.29
C LYS A 5 10.98 -8.54 6.95
N LEU A 6 10.57 -7.38 6.45
CA LEU A 6 9.23 -6.87 6.72
C LEU A 6 8.21 -7.85 6.13
N GLY A 7 7.22 -8.26 6.92
CA GLY A 7 6.15 -9.16 6.47
C GLY A 7 5.02 -8.38 5.80
N HIS A 8 4.43 -7.46 6.55
CA HIS A 8 3.31 -6.64 6.08
C HIS A 8 3.24 -5.34 6.87
N TYR A 9 2.38 -4.45 6.40
CA TYR A 9 1.82 -3.36 7.19
C TYR A 9 0.30 -3.39 7.09
N SER A 10 -0.36 -2.71 8.03
CA SER A 10 -1.82 -2.70 8.13
C SER A 10 -2.36 -1.29 8.12
N ILE A 11 -3.49 -1.09 7.44
CA ILE A 11 -4.21 0.18 7.38
C ILE A 11 -5.60 -0.06 7.91
N ARG A 12 -6.02 0.74 8.90
CA ARG A 12 -7.44 0.84 9.24
C ARG A 12 -8.03 1.97 8.42
N THR A 13 -9.12 1.71 7.73
CA THR A 13 -9.72 2.65 6.80
C THR A 13 -11.21 2.79 7.05
N GLY A 14 -11.72 4.01 6.83
CA GLY A 14 -13.15 4.28 6.74
C GLY A 14 -13.75 3.92 5.37
N ASP A 15 -12.91 3.69 4.34
CA ASP A 15 -13.36 3.31 3.00
C ASP A 15 -12.54 2.11 2.48
N LEU A 16 -13.06 0.92 2.79
CA LEU A 16 -12.45 -0.35 2.41
C LEU A 16 -12.38 -0.51 0.89
N GLU A 17 -13.40 -0.07 0.16
CA GLU A 17 -13.48 -0.21 -1.29
C GLU A 17 -12.55 0.76 -2.02
N ALA A 18 -12.43 2.00 -1.56
CA ALA A 18 -11.44 2.93 -2.12
C ALA A 18 -10.02 2.40 -1.91
N SER A 19 -9.72 1.90 -0.71
CA SER A 19 -8.43 1.29 -0.40
C SER A 19 -8.18 0.06 -1.28
N ARG A 20 -9.16 -0.84 -1.39
CA ARG A 20 -9.08 -2.02 -2.28
C ARG A 20 -8.72 -1.61 -3.70
N ARG A 21 -9.51 -0.72 -4.32
CA ARG A 21 -9.27 -0.24 -5.68
C ARG A 21 -7.90 0.40 -5.85
N PHE A 22 -7.46 1.22 -4.89
CA PHE A 22 -6.12 1.81 -4.94
C PHE A 22 -5.06 0.72 -5.02
N TYR A 23 -5.04 -0.20 -4.06
CA TYR A 23 -3.98 -1.20 -4.01
C TYR A 23 -4.06 -2.24 -5.15
N THR A 24 -5.27 -2.62 -5.59
CA THR A 24 -5.42 -3.62 -6.66
C THR A 24 -5.27 -3.02 -8.06
N GLU A 25 -5.80 -1.82 -8.31
CA GLU A 25 -5.83 -1.25 -9.65
C GLU A 25 -4.66 -0.29 -9.93
N MET A 26 -4.11 0.36 -8.90
CA MET A 26 -2.93 1.23 -9.06
C MET A 26 -1.64 0.46 -8.87
N LEU A 27 -1.52 -0.26 -7.74
CA LEU A 27 -0.30 -0.96 -7.37
C LEU A 27 -0.26 -2.38 -7.95
N GLY A 28 -1.39 -2.92 -8.39
CA GLY A 28 -1.44 -4.25 -9.01
C GLY A 28 -1.38 -5.40 -8.00
N LEU A 29 -1.58 -5.12 -6.71
CA LEU A 29 -1.66 -6.18 -5.70
C LEU A 29 -2.95 -7.00 -5.88
N ARG A 30 -2.92 -8.24 -5.42
CA ARG A 30 -4.05 -9.17 -5.58
C ARG A 30 -4.70 -9.46 -4.24
N GLU A 31 -6.03 -9.48 -4.20
CA GLU A 31 -6.79 -10.04 -3.08
C GLU A 31 -6.54 -11.54 -2.97
N GLY A 32 -6.17 -12.02 -1.79
CA GLY A 32 -5.92 -13.43 -1.54
C GLY A 32 -6.57 -13.94 -0.27
N PHE A 33 -6.10 -15.08 0.24
CA PHE A 33 -6.66 -15.65 1.45
C PHE A 33 -6.59 -14.65 2.62
N ARG A 34 -7.70 -14.50 3.32
CA ARG A 34 -7.80 -13.78 4.57
C ARG A 34 -8.50 -14.68 5.59
N PRO A 35 -7.94 -14.86 6.80
CA PRO A 35 -8.64 -15.59 7.85
C PRO A 35 -10.03 -14.99 8.15
N PRO A 36 -10.99 -15.81 8.61
CA PRO A 36 -12.37 -15.35 8.87
C PRO A 36 -12.46 -14.53 10.17
N PHE A 37 -11.94 -13.31 10.15
CA PHE A 37 -12.05 -12.37 11.27
C PHE A 37 -13.46 -11.79 11.40
N LYS A 38 -13.85 -11.41 12.62
CA LYS A 38 -15.15 -10.80 12.95
C LYS A 38 -15.24 -9.30 12.61
N PHE A 39 -14.49 -8.87 11.61
CA PHE A 39 -14.49 -7.48 11.13
C PHE A 39 -14.16 -7.49 9.63
N PRO A 40 -14.61 -6.49 8.88
CA PRO A 40 -14.34 -6.42 7.45
C PRO A 40 -12.87 -6.13 7.18
N GLY A 41 -12.35 -6.63 6.06
CA GLY A 41 -10.96 -6.39 5.69
C GLY A 41 -10.51 -7.26 4.53
N ILE A 42 -9.34 -6.95 4.00
CA ILE A 42 -8.77 -7.53 2.78
C ILE A 42 -7.28 -7.73 3.02
N TRP A 43 -6.77 -8.91 2.63
CA TRP A 43 -5.33 -9.18 2.60
C TRP A 43 -4.87 -9.17 1.15
N LEU A 44 -3.83 -8.39 0.88
CA LEU A 44 -3.30 -8.17 -0.44
C LEU A 44 -1.91 -8.77 -0.60
N TYR A 45 -1.66 -9.36 -1.76
CA TYR A 45 -0.49 -10.15 -2.09
C TYR A 45 0.23 -9.53 -3.29
N ASP A 46 1.57 -9.57 -3.28
CA ASP A 46 2.43 -9.07 -4.37
C ASP A 46 2.58 -10.07 -5.52
N SER A 47 2.24 -11.33 -5.27
CA SER A 47 2.37 -12.42 -6.22
C SER A 47 1.27 -13.46 -6.04
N ASN A 48 1.30 -14.50 -6.88
CA ASN A 48 0.44 -15.67 -6.70
C ASN A 48 0.91 -16.59 -5.57
N ASP A 49 2.08 -16.33 -4.99
CA ASP A 49 2.57 -17.05 -3.82
C ASP A 49 2.02 -16.41 -2.55
N GLU A 50 1.18 -17.15 -1.82
CA GLU A 50 0.58 -16.70 -0.56
C GLU A 50 1.45 -17.04 0.67
N SER A 51 2.67 -17.56 0.46
CA SER A 51 3.59 -17.94 1.53
C SER A 51 3.99 -16.80 2.46
N ASP A 52 3.87 -15.56 1.99
CA ASP A 52 4.16 -14.35 2.75
C ASP A 52 2.95 -13.77 3.54
N PHE A 53 1.79 -14.47 3.53
CA PHE A 53 0.61 -14.13 4.34
C PHE A 53 0.04 -12.70 4.12
N GLY A 54 0.19 -12.19 2.90
CA GLY A 54 -0.29 -10.87 2.46
C GLY A 54 0.61 -9.73 2.96
N VAL A 55 1.01 -8.85 2.06
CA VAL A 55 1.95 -7.75 2.30
C VAL A 55 1.24 -6.44 2.73
N VAL A 56 -0.05 -6.31 2.42
CA VAL A 56 -0.90 -5.19 2.91
C VAL A 56 -2.17 -5.75 3.51
N HIS A 57 -2.47 -5.40 4.76
CA HIS A 57 -3.72 -5.74 5.42
C HIS A 57 -4.60 -4.51 5.51
N ILE A 58 -5.66 -4.44 4.70
CA ILE A 58 -6.66 -3.38 4.79
C ILE A 58 -7.74 -3.84 5.76
N ILE A 59 -8.01 -3.03 6.77
CA ILE A 59 -8.94 -3.34 7.86
C ILE A 59 -10.06 -2.31 7.80
N GLY A 60 -11.27 -2.76 7.52
CA GLY A 60 -12.46 -1.93 7.58
C GLY A 60 -13.00 -1.84 9.00
N ILE A 61 -13.75 -0.79 9.27
CA ILE A 61 -14.53 -0.65 10.49
C ILE A 61 -16.00 -0.87 10.14
N ASP A 62 -16.63 -1.83 10.82
CA ASP A 62 -18.08 -1.95 10.77
C ASP A 62 -18.68 -0.94 11.75
N ALA A 63 -19.33 0.10 11.23
CA ALA A 63 -19.95 1.14 12.04
C ALA A 63 -21.14 0.62 12.87
N ASN A 64 -21.76 -0.48 12.45
CA ASN A 64 -22.90 -1.07 13.16
C ASN A 64 -22.48 -2.11 14.20
N ASP A 65 -21.34 -2.78 13.99
CA ASP A 65 -20.77 -3.75 14.93
C ASP A 65 -19.23 -3.65 15.02
N PRO A 66 -18.68 -2.61 15.68
CA PRO A 66 -17.24 -2.43 15.77
C PRO A 66 -16.58 -3.36 16.79
N GLN A 67 -17.35 -4.10 17.61
CA GLN A 67 -16.84 -4.79 18.79
C GLN A 67 -15.83 -5.88 18.42
N GLY A 68 -16.08 -6.63 17.34
CA GLY A 68 -15.16 -7.68 16.86
C GLY A 68 -13.77 -7.14 16.51
N LEU A 69 -13.68 -5.92 15.97
CA LEU A 69 -12.41 -5.25 15.69
C LEU A 69 -11.75 -4.72 16.97
N LYS A 70 -12.55 -4.09 17.85
CA LYS A 70 -12.06 -3.54 19.13
C LYS A 70 -11.47 -4.63 20.03
N ASP A 71 -12.11 -5.79 20.09
CA ASP A 71 -11.62 -6.93 20.86
C ASP A 71 -10.30 -7.49 20.30
N TYR A 72 -10.11 -7.43 18.98
CA TYR A 72 -8.95 -8.04 18.31
C TYR A 72 -7.74 -7.11 18.22
N LEU A 73 -7.93 -5.83 17.85
CA LEU A 73 -6.82 -4.87 17.65
C LEU A 73 -6.89 -3.64 18.57
N GLY A 74 -7.88 -3.56 19.45
CA GLY A 74 -8.12 -2.37 20.27
C GLY A 74 -8.88 -1.27 19.54
N ASP A 75 -9.42 -0.34 20.32
CA ASP A 75 -10.19 0.80 19.82
C ASP A 75 -9.27 1.89 19.22
N LYS A 76 -9.77 2.61 18.22
CA LYS A 76 -9.10 3.78 17.63
C LYS A 76 -10.13 4.84 17.25
N ASP A 77 -9.77 6.10 17.46
CA ASP A 77 -10.56 7.25 17.03
C ASP A 77 -10.63 7.29 15.50
N GLU A 78 -11.81 7.51 14.93
CA GLU A 78 -12.02 7.64 13.49
C GLU A 78 -11.19 8.78 12.88
N ALA A 79 -10.99 9.87 13.61
CA ALA A 79 -10.13 10.98 13.18
C ALA A 79 -8.65 10.57 13.05
N SER A 80 -8.24 9.47 13.70
CA SER A 80 -6.87 8.94 13.61
C SER A 80 -6.65 7.96 12.45
N LEU A 81 -7.68 7.71 11.64
CA LEU A 81 -7.61 6.79 10.49
C LEU A 81 -7.03 7.43 9.22
N PHE A 82 -6.81 8.74 9.25
CA PHE A 82 -6.13 9.46 8.17
C PHE A 82 -4.71 9.84 8.59
N GLY A 83 -3.76 9.56 7.71
CA GLY A 83 -2.33 9.70 7.96
C GLY A 83 -1.74 8.51 8.70
N THR A 84 -0.48 8.64 9.09
CA THR A 84 0.37 7.52 9.52
C THR A 84 0.99 7.71 10.90
N GLY A 85 0.79 8.87 11.53
CA GLY A 85 1.45 9.24 12.78
C GLY A 85 2.96 9.44 12.59
N ALA A 86 3.77 8.63 13.27
CA ALA A 86 5.24 8.75 13.22
C ALA A 86 5.88 7.98 12.05
N VAL A 87 5.15 7.10 11.38
CA VAL A 87 5.65 6.37 10.20
C VAL A 87 5.50 7.29 9.00
N ASP A 88 6.59 7.77 8.39
CA ASP A 88 6.47 8.74 7.29
C ASP A 88 5.87 8.11 6.02
N HIS A 89 6.38 6.97 5.59
CA HIS A 89 5.94 6.24 4.40
C HIS A 89 6.23 4.74 4.50
N VAL A 90 5.67 3.97 3.58
CA VAL A 90 6.03 2.56 3.35
C VAL A 90 6.53 2.40 1.92
N ALA A 91 7.63 1.70 1.73
CA ALA A 91 8.29 1.55 0.44
C ALA A 91 8.20 0.12 -0.11
N PHE A 92 7.92 0.02 -1.41
CA PHE A 92 8.01 -1.20 -2.19
C PHE A 92 9.18 -1.13 -3.18
N LEU A 93 9.80 -2.27 -3.45
CA LEU A 93 10.60 -2.45 -4.67
C LEU A 93 9.65 -2.80 -5.80
N ALA A 94 9.75 -2.12 -6.93
CA ALA A 94 8.83 -2.21 -8.04
C ALA A 94 9.56 -2.24 -9.39
N THR A 95 8.85 -2.70 -10.42
CA THR A 95 9.28 -2.67 -11.82
C THR A 95 8.12 -2.22 -12.69
N GLY A 96 8.38 -1.74 -13.90
CA GLY A 96 7.33 -1.29 -14.82
C GLY A 96 6.92 0.17 -14.58
N LEU A 97 7.92 1.05 -14.44
CA LEU A 97 7.77 2.48 -14.21
C LEU A 97 6.88 3.15 -15.28
N GLU A 98 7.06 2.80 -16.55
CA GLU A 98 6.26 3.36 -17.66
C GLU A 98 4.76 3.13 -17.44
N ALA A 99 4.38 1.89 -17.13
CA ALA A 99 2.99 1.51 -16.91
C ALA A 99 2.42 2.19 -15.66
N MET A 100 3.20 2.30 -14.58
CA MET A 100 2.77 3.03 -13.38
C MET A 100 2.52 4.51 -13.70
N ARG A 101 3.48 5.20 -14.32
CA ARG A 101 3.35 6.63 -14.67
C ARG A 101 2.17 6.87 -15.60
N ALA A 102 1.97 6.01 -16.61
CA ALA A 102 0.80 6.09 -17.48
C ALA A 102 -0.51 5.98 -16.70
N ARG A 103 -0.61 5.08 -15.72
CA ARG A 103 -1.80 4.95 -14.85
C ARG A 103 -2.04 6.19 -14.00
N LEU A 104 -0.99 6.77 -13.42
CA LEU A 104 -1.09 7.97 -12.58
C LEU A 104 -1.58 9.18 -13.37
N LEU A 105 -0.99 9.39 -14.55
CA LEU A 105 -1.37 10.47 -15.46
C LEU A 105 -2.80 10.30 -15.97
N LEU A 106 -3.19 9.10 -16.38
CA LEU A 106 -4.54 8.80 -16.87
C LEU A 106 -5.62 9.08 -15.82
N ARG A 107 -5.32 8.83 -14.54
CA ARG A 107 -6.25 9.04 -13.43
C ARG A 107 -6.11 10.43 -12.77
N ALA A 108 -5.25 11.29 -13.30
CA ALA A 108 -4.96 12.61 -12.74
C ALA A 108 -4.64 12.57 -11.23
N MET A 109 -3.85 11.56 -10.82
CA MET A 109 -3.42 11.44 -9.43
C MET A 109 -2.21 12.34 -9.18
N ASP A 110 -2.18 12.97 -8.01
CA ASP A 110 -0.99 13.67 -7.54
C ASP A 110 0.08 12.65 -7.13
N PHE A 111 1.30 12.87 -7.61
CA PHE A 111 2.46 12.09 -7.22
C PHE A 111 3.72 12.96 -7.26
N THR A 112 4.75 12.56 -6.53
CA THR A 112 6.08 13.14 -6.67
C THR A 112 7.06 12.07 -7.13
N GLU A 113 8.03 12.44 -7.94
CA GLU A 113 9.04 11.52 -8.44
C GLU A 113 10.43 12.13 -8.38
N ARG A 114 11.44 11.29 -8.15
CA ARG A 114 12.84 11.73 -8.09
C ARG A 114 13.80 10.62 -8.45
N THR A 115 14.96 11.00 -8.98
CA THR A 115 16.07 10.09 -9.22
C THR A 115 17.01 10.05 -8.01
N VAL A 116 17.47 8.87 -7.61
CA VAL A 116 18.52 8.66 -6.61
C VAL A 116 19.69 7.90 -7.26
N PRO A 117 20.56 8.60 -8.02
CA PRO A 117 21.56 7.95 -8.88
C PRO A 117 22.56 7.07 -8.11
N SER A 118 22.95 7.47 -6.91
CA SER A 118 23.91 6.72 -6.07
C SER A 118 23.41 5.34 -5.66
N LEU A 119 22.09 5.13 -5.64
CA LEU A 119 21.47 3.84 -5.34
C LEU A 119 20.95 3.12 -6.59
N GLY A 120 21.06 3.75 -7.77
CA GLY A 120 20.49 3.20 -8.99
C GLY A 120 18.96 3.10 -8.93
N LEU A 121 18.29 4.04 -8.24
CA LEU A 121 16.83 4.04 -8.06
C LEU A 121 16.15 5.27 -8.71
N TYR A 122 14.91 5.06 -9.12
CA TYR A 122 13.94 6.10 -9.42
C TYR A 122 12.71 5.89 -8.52
N GLN A 123 12.35 6.90 -7.76
CA GLN A 123 11.32 6.81 -6.72
C GLN A 123 10.07 7.55 -7.16
N VAL A 124 8.91 6.94 -6.93
CA VAL A 124 7.59 7.55 -7.11
C VAL A 124 6.82 7.46 -5.80
N PHE A 125 6.25 8.57 -5.35
CA PHE A 125 5.49 8.67 -4.09
C PHE A 125 4.04 9.05 -4.38
N ILE A 126 3.10 8.29 -3.81
CA ILE A 126 1.66 8.51 -3.97
C ILE A 126 1.00 8.36 -2.59
N ALA A 127 0.00 9.17 -2.27
CA ALA A 127 -0.83 8.96 -1.09
C ALA A 127 -1.94 7.95 -1.37
N ASP A 128 -2.15 7.00 -0.47
CA ASP A 128 -3.31 6.13 -0.49
C ASP A 128 -4.57 6.85 0.03
N PRO A 129 -5.77 6.25 -0.08
CA PRO A 129 -7.02 6.88 0.37
C PRO A 129 -7.09 7.20 1.87
N SER A 130 -6.25 6.57 2.69
CA SER A 130 -6.13 6.82 4.13
C SER A 130 -4.96 7.75 4.45
N GLY A 131 -4.34 8.39 3.45
CA GLY A 131 -3.25 9.35 3.64
C GLY A 131 -1.90 8.70 3.93
N VAL A 132 -1.74 7.39 3.70
CA VAL A 132 -0.45 6.70 3.80
C VAL A 132 0.37 7.00 2.56
N THR A 133 1.55 7.57 2.73
CA THR A 133 2.48 7.73 1.61
C THR A 133 3.10 6.38 1.24
N ILE A 134 2.88 5.98 -0.01
CA ILE A 134 3.45 4.80 -0.62
C ILE A 134 4.59 5.22 -1.54
N GLU A 135 5.79 4.74 -1.22
CA GLU A 135 6.98 4.89 -2.05
C GLU A 135 7.16 3.65 -2.92
N MET A 136 7.44 3.85 -4.20
CA MET A 136 7.78 2.79 -5.14
C MET A 136 9.16 3.05 -5.71
N ASN A 137 10.07 2.11 -5.45
CA ASN A 137 11.45 2.14 -5.90
C ASN A 137 11.59 1.32 -7.19
N TYR A 138 11.87 2.00 -8.29
CA TYR A 138 12.12 1.39 -9.60
C TYR A 138 13.63 1.39 -9.92
N PRO A 139 14.12 0.43 -10.73
CA PRO A 139 15.46 0.50 -11.29
C PRO A 139 15.67 1.80 -12.07
N HIS A 140 16.77 2.51 -11.81
CA HIS A 140 17.12 3.75 -12.51
C HIS A 140 17.17 3.60 -14.04
N ALA A 141 17.55 2.41 -14.53
CA ALA A 141 17.57 2.11 -15.96
C ALA A 141 16.19 2.26 -16.62
N GLU A 142 15.08 1.97 -15.93
CA GLU A 142 13.73 2.18 -16.45
C GLU A 142 13.44 3.67 -16.64
N ALA A 143 13.87 4.53 -15.71
CA ALA A 143 13.71 5.97 -15.83
C ALA A 143 14.55 6.56 -16.97
N HIS A 144 15.78 6.08 -17.12
CA HIS A 144 16.68 6.51 -18.20
C HIS A 144 16.15 6.10 -19.59
N ALA A 145 15.49 4.93 -19.71
CA ALA A 145 14.83 4.51 -20.95
C ALA A 145 13.65 5.41 -21.34
N LEU A 146 13.02 6.08 -20.36
CA LEU A 146 11.93 7.02 -20.55
C LEU A 146 12.38 8.49 -20.68
N GLY A 147 13.68 8.76 -20.62
CA GLY A 147 14.23 10.12 -20.65
C GLY A 147 13.92 10.95 -19.41
N LEU A 148 13.65 10.31 -18.27
CA LEU A 148 13.32 10.97 -16.99
C LEU A 148 14.54 11.21 -16.11
N ALA A 149 15.66 10.55 -16.40
CA ALA A 149 16.88 10.54 -15.60
C ALA A 149 18.12 10.45 -16.49
#